data_AF-A0A8S2TTS5-F1
#
_entry.id   AF-A0A8S2TTS5-F1
#
_cell.length_a   1.000
_cell.length_b   1.000
_cell.length_c   1.000
_cell.angle_alpha   90.00
_cell.angle_beta   90.00
_cell.angle_gamma   90.00
#
_symmetry.space_group_name_H-M   'P 1'
#
loop_
_entity.id
_entity.type
_entity.pdbx_description
1 polymer ?
#
loop_
_entity_poly.entity_id
_entity_poly.type
_entity_poly.pdbx_seq_one_letter_code
_entity_poly.pdbx_strand_id
1 'polypeptide(L)'
;RISLTRGLVVIRMQVPPAKSTWPMIMLVPTDETLPILSMDVFDDRKNIGYSFQYTSPSGSRASVSGTARSLGDNSNDMHSYSIDWGYDKVTFFYDNITLRSFVQSTE
;
A
#
# COMPACT_ATOMS: atom_id res chain seq x y z
N ARG A 1 1.63 9.70 -18.86
CA ARG A 1 1.03 8.71 -17.94
C ARG A 1 2.04 7.58 -17.78
N ILE A 2 2.36 7.17 -16.56
CA ILE A 2 3.22 6.00 -16.30
C ILE A 2 2.29 4.83 -15.99
N SER A 3 2.53 3.68 -16.62
CA SER A 3 1.80 2.43 -16.37
C SER A 3 2.80 1.32 -16.11
N LEU A 4 2.49 0.47 -15.14
CA LEU A 4 3.33 -0.64 -14.71
C LEU A 4 2.44 -1.87 -14.70
N THR A 5 2.93 -2.99 -15.24
CA THR A 5 2.16 -4.24 -15.22
C THR A 5 2.43 -5.03 -13.93
N ARG A 6 3.65 -4.93 -13.37
CA ARG A 6 4.13 -5.55 -12.13
C ARG A 6 5.45 -4.91 -11.69
N GLY A 7 5.96 -5.33 -10.54
CA GLY A 7 7.30 -5.01 -10.04
C GLY A 7 7.29 -4.23 -8.73
N LEU A 8 8.45 -3.69 -8.38
CA LEU A 8 8.65 -2.90 -7.18
C LEU A 8 8.41 -1.41 -7.48
N VAL A 9 7.44 -0.82 -6.80
CA VAL A 9 7.26 0.62 -6.72
C VAL A 9 7.78 1.08 -5.37
N VAL A 10 8.74 2.01 -5.39
CA VAL A 10 9.26 2.68 -4.19
C VAL A 10 8.94 4.16 -4.30
N ILE A 11 8.18 4.67 -3.33
CA ILE A 11 7.93 6.10 -3.19
C ILE A 11 8.55 6.55 -1.88
N ARG A 12 9.42 7.56 -1.97
CA ARG A 12 9.97 8.22 -0.79
C ARG A 12 9.23 9.53 -0.59
N MET A 13 8.56 9.67 0.56
CA MET A 13 7.80 10.87 0.89
C MET A 13 7.95 11.22 2.36
N GLN A 14 7.84 12.51 2.66
CA GLN A 14 7.61 13.02 4.01
C GLN A 14 6.15 13.44 4.07
N VAL A 15 5.39 12.89 5.03
CA VAL A 15 3.98 13.27 5.17
C VAL A 15 3.86 14.64 5.85
N PRO A 16 2.78 15.39 5.59
CA PRO A 16 2.58 16.69 6.21
C PRO A 16 2.54 16.59 7.76
N PRO A 17 3.10 17.57 8.49
CA PRO A 17 2.96 17.63 9.95
C PRO A 17 1.56 18.09 10.41
N ALA A 18 0.68 18.46 9.47
CA ALA A 18 -0.66 18.92 9.75
C ALA A 18 -1.56 17.79 10.25
N LYS A 19 -2.34 18.10 11.30
CA LYS A 19 -3.44 17.25 11.76
C LYS A 19 -4.55 17.18 10.71
N SER A 20 -5.34 16.12 10.79
CA SER A 20 -6.47 15.80 9.92
C SER A 20 -6.08 15.64 8.45
N THR A 21 -4.87 15.12 8.21
CA THR A 21 -4.43 14.72 6.86
C THR A 21 -4.48 13.20 6.72
N TRP A 22 -4.75 12.72 5.50
CA TRP A 22 -4.74 11.30 5.17
C TRP A 22 -3.99 11.08 3.85
N PRO A 23 -2.66 11.27 3.86
CA PRO A 23 -1.85 11.06 2.67
C PRO A 23 -1.88 9.58 2.28
N MET A 24 -2.04 9.33 0.98
CA MET A 24 -2.22 7.99 0.45
C MET A 24 -1.51 7.85 -0.89
N ILE A 25 -0.88 6.69 -1.06
CA ILE A 25 -0.31 6.20 -2.31
C ILE A 25 -1.28 5.16 -2.85
N MET A 26 -1.70 5.32 -4.10
CA MET A 26 -2.54 4.35 -4.81
C MET A 26 -1.89 3.92 -6.12
N LEU A 27 -1.93 2.62 -6.39
CA LEU A 27 -1.75 2.05 -7.71
C LEU A 27 -3.12 1.60 -8.20
N VAL A 28 -3.58 2.26 -9.27
CA VAL A 28 -4.91 2.02 -9.86
C VAL A 28 -4.72 1.56 -11.31
N PRO A 29 -5.43 0.51 -11.75
CA PRO A 29 -5.43 0.07 -13.14
C PRO A 29 -5.87 1.20 -14.08
N THR A 30 -5.40 1.17 -15.31
CA THR A 30 -5.65 2.28 -16.24
C THR A 30 -7.10 2.43 -16.65
N ASP A 31 -7.88 1.37 -16.50
CA ASP A 31 -9.31 1.25 -16.74
C ASP A 31 -10.16 1.42 -15.46
N GLU A 32 -9.53 1.81 -14.34
CA GLU A 32 -10.17 2.07 -13.05
C GLU A 32 -10.88 0.84 -12.44
N THR A 33 -10.50 -0.36 -12.86
CA THR A 33 -11.00 -1.63 -12.31
C THR A 33 -10.10 -2.19 -11.19
N LEU A 34 -10.22 -3.48 -10.89
CA LEU A 34 -9.36 -4.20 -9.95
C LEU A 34 -8.18 -4.85 -10.68
N PRO A 35 -7.01 -4.99 -10.03
CA PRO A 35 -6.77 -4.75 -8.61
C PRO A 35 -6.32 -3.33 -8.25
N ILE A 36 -6.67 -2.86 -7.05
CA ILE A 36 -6.18 -1.60 -6.48
C ILE A 36 -5.25 -1.91 -5.30
N LEU A 37 -4.07 -1.31 -5.29
CA LEU A 37 -3.12 -1.40 -4.18
C LEU A 37 -2.97 -0.03 -3.54
N SER A 38 -3.01 0.04 -2.22
CA SER A 38 -2.82 1.30 -1.50
C SER A 38 -1.97 1.16 -0.25
N MET A 39 -1.27 2.25 0.05
CA MET A 39 -0.65 2.51 1.35
C MET A 39 -1.04 3.90 1.80
N ASP A 40 -1.42 4.05 3.06
CA ASP A 40 -1.87 5.30 3.63
C ASP A 40 -1.24 5.55 5.00
N VAL A 41 -1.07 6.81 5.37
CA VAL A 41 -0.65 7.19 6.72
C VAL A 41 -1.84 7.78 7.45
N PHE A 42 -2.19 7.19 8.59
CA PHE A 42 -3.33 7.63 9.39
C PHE A 42 -3.08 9.01 10.03
N ASP A 43 -4.14 9.64 10.50
CA ASP A 43 -4.13 10.99 11.05
C ASP A 43 -3.17 11.16 12.25
N ASP A 44 -2.90 10.09 13.00
CA ASP A 44 -1.93 10.13 14.11
C ASP A 44 -0.46 10.16 13.66
N ARG A 45 -0.22 10.02 12.35
CA ARG A 45 1.09 9.96 11.67
C ARG A 45 1.98 8.82 12.14
N LYS A 46 1.45 7.88 12.93
CA LYS A 46 2.21 6.78 13.55
C LYS A 46 1.84 5.42 13.02
N ASN A 47 0.72 5.34 12.32
CA ASN A 47 0.22 4.10 11.76
C ASN A 47 0.20 4.18 10.24
N ILE A 48 0.49 3.05 9.61
CA ILE A 48 0.44 2.90 8.16
C ILE A 48 -0.62 1.86 7.82
N GLY A 49 -1.60 2.26 7.03
CA GLY A 49 -2.56 1.38 6.39
C GLY A 49 -1.99 0.80 5.11
N TYR A 50 -2.39 -0.43 4.80
CA TYR A 50 -2.13 -1.05 3.52
C TYR A 50 -3.36 -1.86 3.09
N SER A 51 -3.63 -1.87 1.79
CA SER A 51 -4.76 -2.60 1.23
C SER A 51 -4.45 -3.12 -0.17
N PHE A 52 -4.96 -4.32 -0.45
CA PHE A 52 -5.00 -4.91 -1.77
C PHE A 52 -6.43 -5.36 -2.05
N GLN A 53 -7.08 -4.68 -2.99
CA GLN A 53 -8.41 -5.01 -3.48
C GLN A 53 -8.27 -5.75 -4.80
N TYR A 54 -8.97 -6.87 -4.95
CA TYR A 54 -8.82 -7.76 -6.10
C TYR A 54 -10.09 -8.55 -6.39
N THR A 55 -10.14 -9.21 -7.53
CA THR A 55 -11.21 -10.16 -7.87
C THR A 55 -10.77 -11.55 -7.46
N SER A 56 -11.52 -12.18 -6.54
CA SER A 56 -11.25 -13.54 -6.08
C SER A 56 -11.43 -14.57 -7.20
N PRO A 57 -10.94 -15.81 -7.04
CA PRO A 57 -11.18 -16.89 -8.01
C PRO A 57 -12.67 -17.17 -8.30
N SER A 58 -13.57 -16.86 -7.36
CA SER A 58 -15.03 -16.98 -7.56
C SER A 58 -15.64 -15.82 -8.37
N GLY A 59 -14.82 -14.87 -8.84
CA GLY A 59 -15.27 -13.68 -9.55
C GLY A 59 -15.86 -12.59 -8.65
N SER A 60 -15.81 -12.75 -7.33
CA SER A 60 -16.30 -11.76 -6.37
C SER A 60 -15.22 -10.73 -6.05
N ARG A 61 -15.61 -9.50 -5.71
CA ARG A 61 -14.65 -8.54 -5.16
C ARG A 61 -14.21 -9.00 -3.77
N ALA A 62 -12.91 -8.99 -3.54
CA ALA A 62 -12.28 -9.32 -2.28
C ALA A 62 -11.24 -8.24 -1.93
N SER A 63 -10.87 -8.21 -0.67
CA SER A 63 -9.81 -7.30 -0.21
C SER A 63 -9.10 -7.87 0.99
N VAL A 64 -7.80 -7.64 1.03
CA VAL A 64 -6.98 -7.88 2.20
C VAL A 64 -6.35 -6.56 2.63
N SER A 65 -6.39 -6.30 3.93
CA SER A 65 -5.90 -5.03 4.48
C SER A 65 -5.33 -5.23 5.88
N GLY A 66 -4.61 -4.22 6.35
CA GLY A 66 -4.10 -4.20 7.72
C GLY A 66 -3.48 -2.86 8.07
N THR A 67 -2.95 -2.81 9.29
CA THR A 67 -2.35 -1.60 9.82
C THR A 67 -1.07 -1.96 10.57
N ALA A 68 0.04 -1.39 10.15
CA ALA A 68 1.26 -1.35 10.96
C ALA A 68 1.13 -0.19 11.96
N ARG A 69 1.38 -0.48 13.24
CA ARG A 69 1.18 0.48 14.34
C ARG A 69 2.50 0.89 14.98
N SER A 70 2.51 2.06 15.59
CA SER A 70 3.60 2.55 16.45
C SER A 70 4.95 2.73 15.73
N LEU A 71 4.94 3.22 14.48
CA LEU A 71 6.15 3.39 13.64
C LEU A 71 6.91 4.70 13.88
N GLY A 72 6.55 5.48 14.90
CA GLY A 72 7.04 6.84 15.10
C GLY A 72 6.29 7.87 14.25
N ASP A 73 6.50 9.17 14.51
CA ASP A 73 5.83 10.25 13.77
C ASP A 73 6.45 10.39 12.37
N ASN A 74 5.72 9.93 11.35
CA ASN A 74 6.14 9.87 9.94
C ASN A 74 6.35 11.26 9.31
N SER A 75 5.95 12.35 9.99
CA SER A 75 6.17 13.71 9.48
C SER A 75 7.55 14.28 9.80
N ASN A 76 8.32 13.61 10.67
CA ASN A 76 9.65 14.08 11.07
C ASN A 76 10.69 13.92 9.97
N ASP A 77 10.58 12.88 9.14
CA ASP A 77 11.58 12.51 8.14
C ASP A 77 10.94 11.99 6.85
N MET A 78 11.75 11.85 5.80
CA MET A 78 11.34 11.14 4.58
C MET A 78 11.45 9.63 4.76
N HIS A 79 10.34 8.93 4.60
CA HIS A 79 10.25 7.47 4.66
C HIS A 79 9.97 6.85 3.29
N SER A 80 10.36 5.59 3.10
CA SER A 80 10.01 4.83 1.89
C SER A 80 8.77 3.97 2.12
N TYR A 81 7.84 4.07 1.18
CA TYR A 81 6.61 3.29 1.12
C TYR A 81 6.70 2.48 -0.17
N SER A 82 6.75 1.16 -0.05
CA SER A 82 7.01 0.32 -1.20
C SER A 82 6.00 -0.80 -1.35
N ILE A 83 5.67 -1.11 -2.61
CA ILE A 83 4.78 -2.20 -2.99
C ILE A 83 5.54 -3.05 -4.02
N ASP A 84 5.83 -4.30 -3.67
CA ASP A 84 6.31 -5.31 -4.60
C ASP A 84 5.13 -6.16 -5.07
N TRP A 85 4.75 -5.99 -6.34
CA TRP A 85 3.65 -6.71 -6.95
C TRP A 85 4.15 -7.76 -7.93
N GLY A 86 4.17 -9.01 -7.45
CA GLY A 86 4.54 -10.19 -8.22
C GLY A 86 3.35 -10.93 -8.83
N TYR A 87 3.63 -12.07 -9.46
CA TYR A 87 2.60 -12.97 -9.99
C TYR A 87 1.84 -13.68 -8.87
N ASP A 88 2.58 -14.20 -7.88
CA ASP A 88 2.01 -15.06 -6.84
C ASP A 88 1.74 -14.30 -5.54
N LYS A 89 2.40 -13.16 -5.33
CA LYS A 89 2.30 -12.41 -4.08
C LYS A 89 2.36 -10.90 -4.27
N VAL A 90 1.76 -10.20 -3.32
CA VAL A 90 1.92 -8.76 -3.11
C VAL A 90 2.59 -8.57 -1.75
N THR A 91 3.64 -7.75 -1.69
CA THR A 91 4.31 -7.41 -0.43
C THR A 91 4.38 -5.90 -0.24
N PHE A 92 3.99 -5.45 0.95
CA PHE A 92 4.05 -4.04 1.37
C PHE A 92 5.24 -3.82 2.29
N PHE A 93 5.96 -2.72 2.10
CA PHE A 93 7.13 -2.36 2.89
C PHE A 93 7.08 -0.91 3.36
N TYR A 94 7.66 -0.67 4.53
CA TYR A 94 7.98 0.66 5.07
C TYR A 94 9.45 0.69 5.46
N ASP A 95 10.23 1.63 4.93
CA ASP A 95 11.68 1.72 5.16
C ASP A 95 12.43 0.39 4.94
N ASN A 96 12.03 -0.34 3.88
CA ASN A 96 12.50 -1.69 3.52
C ASN A 96 12.13 -2.81 4.50
N ILE A 97 11.34 -2.52 5.54
CA ILE A 97 10.79 -3.50 6.47
C ILE A 97 9.48 -4.02 5.91
N THR A 98 9.34 -5.34 5.81
CA THR A 98 8.10 -5.99 5.41
C THR A 98 7.00 -5.71 6.43
N LEU A 99 5.92 -5.07 5.99
CA LEU A 99 4.70 -4.92 6.78
C LEU A 99 3.81 -6.15 6.66
N ARG A 100 3.58 -6.59 5.41
CA ARG A 100 2.69 -7.72 5.11
C ARG A 100 2.97 -8.30 3.73
N SER A 101 2.74 -9.60 3.59
CA SER A 101 2.66 -10.28 2.29
C SER A 101 1.31 -10.99 2.15
N PHE A 102 0.78 -11.04 0.94
CA PHE A 102 -0.46 -11.73 0.56
C PHE A 102 -0.18 -12.64 -0.62
N VAL A 103 -0.65 -13.90 -0.57
CA VAL A 103 -0.52 -14.86 -1.68
C VAL A 103 -1.80 -14.80 -2.51
N GLN A 104 -1.66 -14.46 -3.78
CA GLN A 104 -2.78 -14.22 -4.71
C GLN A 104 -3.50 -15.51 -5.13
N SER A 105 -2.87 -16.69 -4.99
CA SER A 105 -3.43 -17.97 -5.44
C SER A 105 -4.29 -18.72 -4.41
N THR A 106 -4.47 -18.18 -3.20
CA THR A 106 -5.06 -18.92 -2.07
C THR A 106 -6.14 -18.18 -1.27
N GLU A 107 -6.51 -16.95 -1.64
CA GLU A 107 -7.53 -16.15 -0.94
C GLU A 107 -8.58 -15.57 -1.91
#